data_AF-A0A7W1ENB1-F1
#
_entry.id   AF-A0A7W1ENB1-F1
#
_cell.length_a   1.000
_cell.length_b   1.000
_cell.length_c   1.000
_cell.angle_alpha   90.00
_cell.angle_beta   90.00
_cell.angle_gamma   90.00
#
_symmetry.space_group_name_H-M   'P 1'
#
loop_
_entity.id
_entity.type
_entity.pdbx_description
1 polymer ?
#
loop_
_entity_poly.entity_id
_entity_poly.type
_entity_poly.pdbx_seq_one_letter_code
_entity_poly.pdbx_strand_id
1 'polypeptide(L)' 'MPLQILDGLNAHIRMLARGTPGVTIGDVHAHFLGHGVSAPEPERWYWRRSLIEPSAIGAHEIRRVWRDALDVADGE' A
#
# COMPACT_ATOMS: atom_id res chain seq x y z
N MET A 1 -6.86 7.13 -15.32
CA MET A 1 -7.68 7.22 -14.09
C MET A 1 -7.29 8.48 -13.33
N PRO A 2 -8.22 9.21 -12.70
CA PRO A 2 -7.88 10.36 -11.88
C PRO A 2 -7.28 9.86 -10.55
N LEU A 3 -5.96 9.68 -10.51
CA LEU A 3 -5.25 9.15 -9.33
C LEU A 3 -5.49 9.99 -8.06
N GLN A 4 -5.78 11.29 -8.22
CA GLN A 4 -6.09 12.21 -7.13
C GLN A 4 -7.32 11.80 -6.31
N ILE A 5 -8.29 11.10 -6.91
CA ILE A 5 -9.45 10.57 -6.18
C ILE A 5 -8.99 9.46 -5.20
N LEU A 6 -8.02 8.65 -5.61
CA LEU A 6 -7.46 7.59 -4.77
C LEU A 6 -6.63 8.18 -3.61
N ASP A 7 -5.94 9.30 -3.83
CA ASP A 7 -5.23 10.00 -2.75
C ASP A 7 -6.18 10.48 -1.66
N GLY A 8 -7.31 11.08 -2.04
CA GLY A 8 -8.35 11.52 -1.11
C GLY A 8 -8.96 10.36 -0.33
N LEU A 9 -9.27 9.24 -1.01
CA LEU A 9 -9.77 8.02 -0.38
C LEU A 9 -8.76 7.45 0.63
N ASN A 10 -7.49 7.31 0.23
CA ASN A 10 -6.43 6.80 1.10
C ASN A 10 -6.23 7.70 2.33
N ALA A 11 -6.27 9.03 2.16
CA ALA A 11 -6.20 9.97 3.28
C ALA A 11 -7.38 9.78 4.26
N HIS A 12 -8.59 9.57 3.74
CA HIS A 12 -9.78 9.33 4.55
C HIS A 12 -9.69 8.02 5.34
N ILE A 13 -9.26 6.92 4.70
CA ILE A 13 -9.07 5.61 5.36
C ILE A 13 -8.04 5.72 6.49
N ARG A 14 -6.90 6.38 6.26
CA ARG A 14 -5.88 6.62 7.30
C ARG A 14 -6.42 7.42 8.48
N MET A 15 -7.24 8.43 8.21
CA MET A 15 -7.87 9.24 9.26
C MET A 15 -8.82 8.40 10.10
N LEU A 16 -9.65 7.56 9.48
CA LEU A 16 -10.58 6.68 10.19
C LEU A 16 -9.83 5.66 11.06
N ALA A 17 -8.78 5.03 10.54
CA ALA A 17 -7.99 4.06 11.30
C ALA A 17 -7.40 4.68 12.57
N ARG A 18 -6.77 5.86 12.46
CA ARG A 18 -6.22 6.58 13.64
C ARG A 18 -7.24 6.93 14.70
N GLY A 19 -8.50 7.14 14.31
CA GLY A 19 -9.59 7.51 15.23
C GLY A 19 -10.34 6.33 15.83
N THR A 20 -10.02 5.09 15.44
CA THR A 20 -10.79 3.90 15.80
C THR A 20 -9.95 2.98 16.68
N PRO A 21 -10.29 2.81 17.97
CA PRO A 21 -9.57 1.89 18.85
C PRO A 21 -9.57 0.45 18.33
N GLY A 22 -8.42 -0.22 18.43
CA GLY A 22 -8.26 -1.62 17.99
C GLY A 22 -8.20 -1.80 16.47
N VAL A 23 -8.00 -0.72 15.70
CA VAL A 23 -7.81 -0.78 14.25
C VAL A 23 -6.40 -0.33 13.89
N THR A 24 -5.70 -1.20 13.16
CA THR A 24 -4.39 -0.90 12.57
C THR A 24 -4.49 -0.92 11.04
N ILE A 25 -3.66 -0.11 10.38
CA ILE A 25 -3.64 0.01 8.92
C ILE A 25 -2.31 -0.50 8.34
N GLY A 26 -2.41 -1.49 7.45
CA GLY A 26 -1.32 -1.87 6.55
C GLY A 26 -1.36 -1.01 5.28
N ASP A 27 -0.63 0.10 5.26
CA ASP A 27 -0.69 1.09 4.19
C ASP A 27 0.15 0.72 2.96
N VAL A 28 -0.41 -0.17 2.12
CA VAL A 28 0.20 -0.61 0.86
C VAL A 28 0.51 0.59 -0.05
N HIS A 29 -0.36 1.59 -0.10
CA HIS A 29 -0.13 2.75 -0.95
C HIS A 29 1.11 3.55 -0.49
N ALA A 30 1.27 3.79 0.81
CA ALA A 30 2.45 4.45 1.36
C ALA A 30 3.73 3.63 1.20
N HIS A 31 3.64 2.29 1.25
CA HIS A 31 4.80 1.41 1.04
C HIS A 31 5.38 1.56 -0.37
N PHE A 32 4.52 1.66 -1.37
CA PHE A 32 4.95 1.68 -2.77
C PHE A 32 4.96 3.08 -3.41
N LEU A 33 4.31 4.09 -2.82
CA LEU A 33 4.23 5.48 -3.30
C LEU A 33 3.96 5.64 -4.81
N GLY A 34 3.12 4.76 -5.36
CA GLY A 34 2.81 4.79 -6.78
C GLY A 34 3.96 4.36 -7.70
N HIS A 35 4.95 3.59 -7.21
CA HIS A 35 6.09 3.07 -7.98
C HIS A 35 5.70 2.45 -9.32
N GLY A 36 4.57 1.71 -9.38
CA GLY A 36 4.05 1.16 -10.63
C GLY A 36 3.72 2.20 -11.70
N VAL A 37 3.49 3.46 -11.32
CA VAL A 37 3.16 4.58 -12.21
C VAL A 37 4.36 5.52 -12.38
N SER A 38 5.05 5.87 -11.29
CA SER A 38 6.10 6.89 -11.26
C SER A 38 7.47 6.40 -11.74
N ALA A 39 7.77 5.11 -11.61
CA ALA A 39 9.04 4.55 -12.07
C ALA A 39 9.06 4.35 -13.60
N PRO A 40 10.24 4.48 -14.25
CA PRO A 40 10.45 4.01 -15.63
C PRO A 40 10.05 2.55 -15.78
N GLU A 41 9.51 2.16 -16.94
CA GLU A 41 9.02 0.79 -17.17
C GLU A 41 10.02 -0.33 -16.78
N PRO A 42 11.33 -0.24 -17.10
CA PRO A 42 12.30 -1.26 -16.71
C PRO A 42 12.47 -1.40 -15.19
N GLU A 43 12.16 -0.34 -14.45
CA GLU A 43 12.32 -0.21 -13.00
C GLU A 43 11.05 -0.55 -12.23
N ARG A 44 9.91 -0.78 -12.90
CA ARG A 44 8.65 -1.20 -12.28
C ARG A 44 8.68 -2.66 -11.82
N TRP A 45 9.68 -3.06 -11.02
CA TRP A 45 9.91 -4.44 -10.58
C TRP A 45 8.67 -5.08 -9.93
N TYR A 46 7.91 -4.29 -9.18
CA TYR A 46 6.66 -4.71 -8.55
C TYR A 46 5.46 -4.76 -9.51
N TRP A 47 5.47 -4.05 -10.65
CA TRP A 47 4.35 -3.92 -11.61
C TRP A 47 4.81 -4.01 -13.07
N ARG A 48 5.67 -5.00 -13.38
CA ARG A 48 6.40 -5.08 -14.66
C ARG A 48 5.51 -5.13 -15.92
N ARG A 49 4.35 -5.79 -15.83
CA ARG A 49 3.47 -6.04 -17.00
C ARG A 49 2.02 -5.60 -16.80
N SER A 50 1.67 -5.22 -15.58
CA SER A 50 0.33 -4.84 -15.17
C SER A 50 0.45 -3.72 -14.15
N LEU A 51 -0.35 -2.67 -14.29
CA LEU A 51 -0.45 -1.58 -13.31
C LEU A 51 -1.40 -1.92 -12.15
N ILE A 52 -2.08 -3.05 -12.24
CA ILE A 52 -3.07 -3.50 -11.26
C ILE A 52 -2.54 -4.72 -10.49
N GLU A 53 -2.00 -5.70 -11.21
CA GLU A 53 -1.51 -6.94 -10.61
C GLU A 53 0.00 -6.87 -10.32
N PRO A 54 0.42 -7.07 -9.06
CA PRO A 54 1.82 -7.05 -8.72
C PRO A 54 2.55 -8.32 -9.20
N SER A 55 3.87 -8.22 -9.36
CA SER A 55 4.75 -9.37 -9.50
C SER A 55 4.82 -10.19 -8.20
N ALA A 56 5.46 -11.36 -8.24
CA ALA A 56 5.69 -12.18 -7.04
C ALA A 56 6.42 -11.39 -5.94
N ILE A 57 7.34 -10.49 -6.32
CA ILE A 57 8.03 -9.62 -5.36
C ILE A 57 7.05 -8.59 -4.78
N GLY A 58 6.23 -7.96 -5.62
CA GLY A 58 5.23 -7.00 -5.14
C GLY A 58 4.20 -7.65 -4.20
N ALA A 59 3.75 -8.87 -4.50
CA ALA A 59 2.87 -9.63 -3.64
C ALA A 59 3.54 -10.00 -2.30
N HIS A 60 4.83 -10.37 -2.32
CA HIS A 60 5.60 -10.62 -1.10
C HIS A 60 5.68 -9.37 -0.22
N GLU A 61 5.90 -8.21 -0.82
CA GLU A 61 5.95 -6.92 -0.13
C GLU A 61 4.59 -6.52 0.46
N ILE A 62 3.47 -6.76 -0.23
CA ILE A 62 2.12 -6.56 0.33
C ILE A 62 1.91 -7.46 1.56
N ARG A 63 2.31 -8.73 1.48
CA ARG A 63 2.24 -9.66 2.62
C ARG A 63 3.08 -9.17 3.81
N ARG A 64 4.24 -8.54 3.54
CA ARG A 64 5.09 -7.94 4.57
C ARG A 64 4.40 -6.76 5.24
N VAL A 65 3.85 -5.82 4.47
CA VAL A 65 3.05 -4.69 5.01
C VAL A 65 1.93 -5.16 5.93
N TRP A 66 1.22 -6.23 5.54
CA TRP A 66 0.18 -6.82 6.39
C TRP A 66 0.74 -7.39 7.70
N ARG A 67 1.84 -8.13 7.64
CA ARG A 67 2.48 -8.70 8.83
C ARG A 67 2.96 -7.61 9.78
N ASP A 68 3.65 -6.60 9.26
CA ASP A 68 4.18 -5.49 10.05
C ASP A 68 3.04 -4.75 10.78
N ALA A 69 1.86 -4.63 10.15
CA ALA A 69 0.66 -4.07 10.78
C ALA A 69 0.11 -4.93 11.92
N LEU A 70 0.16 -6.26 11.80
CA LEU A 70 -0.22 -7.16 12.91
C LEU A 70 0.78 -7.09 14.05
N ASP A 71 2.08 -7.08 13.75
CA ASP A 71 3.12 -6.98 14.78
C ASP A 71 3.01 -5.68 15.59
N VAL A 72 2.60 -4.56 14.95
CA VAL A 72 2.28 -3.31 15.65
C VAL A 72 1.05 -3.47 16.54
N ALA A 73 -0.02 -4.09 16.02
CA ALA A 73 -1.27 -4.27 16.78
C ALA A 73 -1.11 -5.19 18.00
N ASP A 74 -0.23 -6.20 17.91
CA ASP A 74 0.06 -7.13 19.01
C ASP A 74 1.01 -6.52 20.07
N GLY A 75 1.71 -5.43 19.72
CA GLY A 75 2.66 -4.72 20.58
C GLY A 75 2.08 -3.55 21.37
N GLU A 76 0.82 -3.18 21.13
CA GLU A 76 0.04 -2.17 21.89
C GLU A 76 -0.72 -2.80 23.07
#